data_AF-A0A2E9VPQ1-F1
#
_entry.id   AF-A0A2E9VPQ1-F1
#
_cell.length_a   1.000
_cell.length_b   1.000
_cell.length_c   1.000
_cell.angle_alpha   90.00
_cell.angle_beta   90.00
_cell.angle_gamma   90.00
#
_symmetry.space_group_name_H-M   'P 1'
#
loop_
_entity.id
_entity.type
_entity.pdbx_description
1 polymer ?
#
loop_
_entity_poly.entity_id
_entity_poly.type
_entity_poly.pdbx_seq_one_letter_code
_entity_poly.pdbx_strand_id
1 'polypeptide(L)'
;MNDFQRLALRAAISIREAMLVDPSNQEIDLPEKDWNRLQRLLRQKQLAQDHEWRMAERIINTRLIFTMERLATDLRQRTRDLEQSIKSRFPPPDLRLLYEELIALPNEFGEVSIDLRHGILRVVTDEITLEDITLGRFDIVYNWTSECPGPSYDIHALDPAPSNANSDFVHPHISDGILCEGEAKSGIEAALAQGRFCDFFLIVANTLNTYNDDSAYVTLKEWYGTPCLDCGTSCSDDDLTLCSGCEDPYCHQCCDCCRNCHDSLCGSCLQSCEECSTPHCRDCLNTCNECNHDFCSNCLTDGYCEACYET
;
A
#
# COMPACT_ATOMS: atom_id res chain seq x y z
N MET A 1 -7.47 45.73 -7.59
CA MET A 1 -6.72 44.48 -7.76
C MET A 1 -6.18 44.08 -6.40
N ASN A 2 -6.74 43.04 -5.81
CA ASN A 2 -6.39 42.56 -4.46
C ASN A 2 -4.99 41.93 -4.48
N ASP A 3 -4.36 41.78 -3.32
CA ASP A 3 -3.00 41.24 -3.22
C ASP A 3 -2.92 39.80 -3.78
N PHE A 4 -3.97 39.00 -3.59
CA PHE A 4 -4.11 37.67 -4.23
C PHE A 4 -4.12 37.75 -5.76
N GLN A 5 -4.85 38.69 -6.36
CA GLN A 5 -4.89 38.85 -7.82
C GLN A 5 -3.52 39.25 -8.41
N ARG A 6 -2.73 40.05 -7.69
CA ARG A 6 -1.35 40.34 -8.09
C ARG A 6 -0.45 39.11 -8.00
N LEU A 7 -0.62 38.31 -6.95
CA LEU A 7 0.11 37.04 -6.78
C LEU A 7 -0.25 36.03 -7.87
N ALA A 8 -1.55 35.85 -8.15
CA ALA A 8 -2.07 34.98 -9.20
C ALA A 8 -1.53 35.38 -10.58
N LEU A 9 -1.47 36.67 -10.91
CA LEU A 9 -0.89 37.13 -12.18
C LEU A 9 0.60 36.81 -12.29
N ARG A 10 1.37 36.99 -11.21
CA ARG A 10 2.80 36.66 -11.18
C ARG A 10 3.02 35.15 -11.26
N ALA A 11 2.19 34.36 -10.60
CA ALA A 11 2.22 32.90 -10.66
C ALA A 11 1.90 32.41 -12.06
N ALA A 12 0.85 32.94 -12.70
CA ALA A 12 0.48 32.60 -14.08
C ALA A 12 1.63 32.84 -15.06
N ILE A 13 2.39 33.93 -14.90
CA ILE A 13 3.58 34.20 -15.73
C ILE A 13 4.66 33.13 -15.48
N SER A 14 5.00 32.88 -14.21
CA SER A 14 6.05 31.93 -13.84
C SER A 14 5.71 30.48 -14.25
N ILE A 15 4.46 30.06 -14.06
CA ILE A 15 3.95 28.75 -14.50
C ILE A 15 4.08 28.63 -16.02
N ARG A 16 3.65 29.65 -16.77
CA ARG A 16 3.73 29.64 -18.23
C ARG A 16 5.17 29.50 -18.72
N GLU A 17 6.11 30.19 -18.07
CA GLU A 17 7.55 30.07 -18.37
C GLU A 17 8.06 28.65 -18.10
N ALA A 18 7.68 28.03 -16.99
CA ALA A 18 8.04 26.65 -16.67
C ALA A 18 7.47 25.65 -17.69
N MET A 19 6.20 25.83 -18.11
CA MET A 19 5.55 24.98 -19.12
C MET A 19 6.13 25.12 -20.54
N LEU A 20 6.88 26.20 -20.82
CA LEU A 20 7.57 26.38 -22.09
C LEU A 20 8.91 25.63 -22.16
N VAL A 21 9.42 25.13 -21.02
CA VAL A 21 10.63 24.31 -20.98
C VAL A 21 10.26 22.90 -21.45
N ASP A 22 10.84 22.49 -22.58
CA ASP A 22 10.53 21.24 -23.27
C ASP A 22 10.86 20.01 -22.39
N PRO A 23 9.89 19.15 -22.03
CA PRO A 23 10.11 17.95 -21.22
C PRO A 23 10.83 16.82 -21.98
N SER A 24 11.31 17.09 -23.21
CA SER A 24 11.95 16.12 -24.11
C SER A 24 13.23 15.45 -23.58
N ASN A 25 13.64 15.76 -22.35
CA ASN A 25 14.83 15.22 -21.70
C ASN A 25 14.56 14.46 -20.40
N GLN A 26 13.30 14.12 -20.06
CA GLN A 26 13.03 13.26 -18.91
C GLN A 26 13.54 11.83 -19.15
N GLU A 27 14.50 11.40 -18.33
CA GLU A 27 14.97 10.02 -18.29
C GLU A 27 13.83 9.08 -17.87
N ILE A 28 13.65 7.99 -18.61
CA ILE A 28 12.72 6.92 -18.24
C ILE A 28 13.33 6.18 -17.05
N ASP A 29 12.84 6.49 -15.86
CA ASP A 29 13.12 5.69 -14.68
C ASP A 29 12.51 4.29 -14.88
N LEU A 30 13.21 3.24 -14.44
CA LEU A 30 12.73 1.86 -14.51
C LEU A 30 12.48 1.36 -13.09
N PRO A 31 11.48 0.48 -12.86
CA PRO A 31 11.18 -0.06 -11.53
C PRO A 31 12.22 -1.09 -11.05
N GLU A 32 13.48 -0.66 -10.92
CA GLU A 32 14.61 -1.50 -10.53
C GLU A 32 14.41 -2.14 -9.16
N LYS A 33 13.76 -1.42 -8.22
CA LYS A 33 13.46 -1.95 -6.87
C LYS A 33 12.58 -3.20 -6.93
N ASP A 34 11.54 -3.15 -7.75
CA ASP A 34 10.58 -4.26 -7.90
C ASP A 34 11.19 -5.42 -8.67
N TRP A 35 12.01 -5.11 -9.68
CA TRP A 35 12.80 -6.10 -10.40
C TRP A 35 13.79 -6.84 -9.47
N ASN A 36 14.55 -6.09 -8.67
CA ASN A 36 15.51 -6.66 -7.72
C ASN A 36 14.81 -7.49 -6.64
N ARG A 37 13.64 -7.05 -6.17
CA ARG A 37 12.80 -7.80 -5.23
C ARG A 37 12.32 -9.12 -5.83
N LEU A 38 11.87 -9.12 -7.09
CA LEU A 38 11.48 -10.32 -7.82
C LEU A 38 12.65 -11.31 -7.92
N GLN A 39 13.84 -10.83 -8.31
CA GLN A 39 15.04 -11.67 -8.38
C GLN A 39 15.40 -12.29 -7.03
N ARG A 40 15.26 -11.55 -5.92
CA ARG A 40 15.50 -12.07 -4.57
C ARG A 40 14.51 -13.16 -4.20
N LEU A 41 13.22 -12.95 -4.46
CA LEU A 41 12.17 -13.93 -4.16
C LEU A 41 12.34 -15.22 -4.96
N LEU A 42 12.76 -15.13 -6.23
CA LEU A 42 13.07 -16.31 -7.04
C LEU A 42 14.22 -17.14 -6.45
N ARG A 43 15.28 -16.49 -5.95
CA ARG A 43 16.38 -17.18 -5.25
C ARG A 43 15.91 -17.83 -3.96
N GLN A 44 15.08 -17.15 -3.18
CA GLN A 44 14.51 -17.68 -1.94
C GLN A 44 13.58 -18.87 -2.19
N LYS A 45 12.81 -18.84 -3.28
CA LYS A 45 11.98 -19.96 -3.70
C LYS A 45 12.82 -21.19 -3.99
N GLN A 46 13.90 -21.03 -4.77
CA GLN A 46 14.81 -22.14 -5.07
C GLN A 46 15.36 -22.77 -3.79
N LEU A 47 15.80 -21.94 -2.85
CA LEU A 47 16.34 -22.41 -1.57
C LEU A 47 15.27 -23.12 -0.73
N ALA A 48 14.04 -22.62 -0.69
CA ALA A 48 12.94 -23.26 0.01
C ALA A 48 12.54 -24.61 -0.62
N GLN A 49 12.65 -24.74 -1.95
CA GLN A 49 12.40 -25.99 -2.67
C GLN A 49 13.50 -27.01 -2.41
N ASP A 50 14.76 -26.59 -2.44
CA ASP A 50 15.92 -27.45 -2.17
C ASP A 50 15.91 -28.02 -0.74
N HIS A 51 15.29 -27.30 0.22
CA HIS A 51 15.14 -27.69 1.62
C HIS A 51 13.75 -28.22 2.00
N GLU A 52 12.86 -28.43 1.03
CA GLU A 52 11.48 -28.91 1.22
C GLU A 52 10.62 -28.09 2.20
N TRP A 53 10.92 -26.80 2.37
CA TRP A 53 10.17 -25.89 3.24
C TRP A 53 8.84 -25.47 2.60
N ARG A 54 7.85 -26.37 2.62
CA ARG A 54 6.56 -26.19 1.93
C ARG A 54 5.79 -24.93 2.33
N MET A 55 5.83 -24.53 3.60
CA MET A 55 5.17 -23.28 4.03
C MET A 55 5.92 -22.04 3.56
N ALA A 56 7.24 -22.04 3.61
CA ALA A 56 8.04 -20.94 3.07
C ALA A 56 7.82 -20.81 1.56
N GLU A 57 7.76 -21.92 0.83
CA GLU A 57 7.44 -21.93 -0.60
C GLU A 57 6.06 -21.31 -0.89
N ARG A 58 5.02 -21.66 -0.11
CA ARG A 58 3.68 -21.09 -0.28
C ARG A 58 3.67 -19.57 -0.07
N ILE A 59 4.31 -19.09 0.99
CA ILE A 59 4.43 -17.65 1.31
C ILE A 59 5.23 -16.92 0.22
N ILE A 60 6.34 -17.50 -0.24
CA ILE A 60 7.17 -16.92 -1.30
C ILE A 60 6.40 -16.86 -2.63
N ASN A 61 5.60 -17.88 -2.96
CA ASN A 61 4.77 -17.89 -4.16
C ASN A 61 3.72 -16.77 -4.16
N THR A 62 3.02 -16.55 -3.05
CA THR A 62 2.07 -15.43 -2.93
C THR A 62 2.77 -14.08 -3.12
N ARG A 63 3.95 -13.91 -2.49
CA ARG A 63 4.76 -12.68 -2.65
C ARG A 63 5.27 -12.50 -4.09
N LEU A 64 5.61 -13.59 -4.78
CA LEU A 64 6.04 -13.56 -6.17
C LEU A 64 4.91 -13.09 -7.08
N ILE A 65 3.72 -13.68 -6.96
CA ILE A 65 2.53 -13.29 -7.76
C ILE A 65 2.26 -11.80 -7.60
N PHE A 66 2.15 -11.33 -6.35
CA PHE A 66 1.91 -9.92 -6.06
C PHE A 66 3.00 -8.99 -6.66
N THR A 67 4.28 -9.35 -6.51
CA THR A 67 5.39 -8.54 -7.04
C THR A 67 5.38 -8.52 -8.58
N MET A 68 5.03 -9.63 -9.24
CA MET A 68 4.93 -9.72 -10.70
C MET A 68 3.77 -8.89 -11.25
N GLU A 69 2.60 -8.96 -10.62
CA GLU A 69 1.43 -8.18 -11.01
C GLU A 69 1.70 -6.68 -10.86
N ARG A 70 2.29 -6.27 -9.74
CA ARG A 70 2.69 -4.87 -9.52
C ARG A 70 3.66 -4.36 -10.58
N LEU A 71 4.72 -5.13 -10.86
CA LEU A 71 5.70 -4.79 -11.90
C LEU A 71 5.05 -4.69 -13.28
N ALA A 72 4.17 -5.63 -13.63
CA ALA A 72 3.47 -5.62 -14.91
C ALA A 72 2.53 -4.42 -15.05
N THR A 73 1.88 -4.00 -13.97
CA THR A 73 1.05 -2.80 -13.94
C THR A 73 1.91 -1.54 -14.07
N ASP A 74 3.03 -1.44 -13.36
CA ASP A 74 3.93 -0.29 -13.43
C ASP A 74 4.54 -0.11 -14.83
N LEU A 75 5.04 -1.19 -15.44
CA LEU A 75 5.55 -1.15 -16.82
C LEU A 75 4.48 -0.78 -17.85
N ARG A 76 3.25 -1.30 -17.69
CA ARG A 76 2.13 -0.92 -18.56
C ARG A 76 1.74 0.54 -18.36
N GLN A 77 1.91 1.09 -17.16
CA GLN A 77 1.63 2.49 -16.90
C GLN A 77 2.70 3.38 -17.56
N ARG A 78 3.98 3.14 -17.28
CA ARG A 78 5.09 3.91 -17.89
C ARG A 78 5.07 3.88 -19.43
N THR A 79 4.67 2.75 -20.01
CA THR A 79 4.48 2.63 -21.48
C THR A 79 3.37 3.57 -21.97
N ARG A 80 2.24 3.62 -21.28
CA ARG A 80 1.12 4.52 -21.61
C ARG A 80 1.52 5.99 -21.43
N ASP A 81 2.25 6.31 -20.37
CA ASP A 81 2.76 7.66 -20.11
C ASP A 81 3.68 8.12 -21.25
N LEU A 82 4.57 7.24 -21.73
CA LEU A 82 5.42 7.52 -22.90
C LEU A 82 4.61 7.74 -24.18
N GLU A 83 3.61 6.89 -24.44
CA GLU A 83 2.72 7.07 -25.59
C GLU A 83 1.91 8.37 -25.51
N GLN A 84 1.53 8.79 -24.31
CA GLN A 84 0.76 10.01 -24.06
C GLN A 84 1.63 11.26 -24.18
N SER A 85 2.86 11.24 -23.64
CA SER A 85 3.87 12.27 -23.82
C SER A 85 4.16 12.55 -25.31
N ILE A 86 4.23 11.50 -26.14
CA ILE A 86 4.39 11.63 -27.59
C ILE A 86 3.18 12.31 -28.25
N LYS A 87 1.96 12.06 -27.76
CA LYS A 87 0.70 12.59 -28.32
C LYS A 87 0.35 14.00 -27.80
N SER A 88 0.80 14.34 -26.60
CA SER A 88 0.41 15.51 -25.81
C SER A 88 1.26 16.78 -26.10
N ARG A 89 1.61 17.03 -27.36
CA ARG A 89 2.15 18.34 -27.77
C ARG A 89 1.02 19.37 -27.82
N PHE A 90 0.49 19.73 -26.66
CA PHE A 90 -0.44 20.83 -26.54
C PHE A 90 0.30 22.15 -26.79
N PRO A 91 -0.31 23.11 -27.50
CA PRO A 91 0.23 24.46 -27.52
C PRO A 91 0.26 25.02 -26.09
N PRO A 92 1.29 25.81 -25.73
CA PRO A 92 1.40 26.36 -24.39
C PRO A 92 0.14 27.18 -24.06
N PRO A 93 -0.42 27.04 -22.85
CA PRO A 93 -1.65 27.73 -22.49
C PRO A 93 -1.49 29.25 -22.56
N ASP A 94 -2.61 29.92 -22.86
CA ASP A 94 -2.66 31.38 -22.85
C ASP A 94 -2.50 31.89 -21.40
N LEU A 95 -1.75 32.98 -21.23
CA LEU A 95 -1.54 33.60 -19.93
C LEU A 95 -2.86 34.01 -19.28
N ARG A 96 -3.82 34.45 -20.11
CA ARG A 96 -5.15 34.83 -19.64
C ARG A 96 -5.89 33.64 -19.01
N LEU A 97 -5.83 32.47 -19.66
CA LEU A 97 -6.45 31.25 -19.16
C LEU A 97 -5.86 30.88 -17.78
N LEU A 98 -4.53 30.83 -17.68
CA LEU A 98 -3.85 30.52 -16.41
C LEU A 98 -4.25 31.47 -15.28
N TYR A 99 -4.35 32.77 -15.60
CA TYR A 99 -4.77 33.77 -14.63
C TYR A 99 -6.23 33.61 -14.19
N GLU A 100 -7.14 33.32 -15.12
CA GLU A 100 -8.55 33.07 -14.84
C GLU A 100 -8.72 31.81 -13.97
N GLU A 101 -7.99 30.74 -14.27
CA GLU A 101 -7.95 29.50 -13.46
C GLU A 101 -7.48 29.76 -12.03
N LEU A 102 -6.36 30.45 -11.83
CA LEU A 102 -5.84 30.73 -10.48
C LEU A 102 -6.78 31.62 -9.64
N ILE A 103 -7.57 32.48 -10.28
CA ILE A 103 -8.57 33.31 -9.60
C ILE A 103 -9.84 32.55 -9.28
N ALA A 104 -10.15 31.50 -10.05
CA ALA A 104 -11.31 30.67 -9.80
C ALA A 104 -11.12 29.75 -8.59
N LEU A 105 -9.88 29.32 -8.29
CA LEU A 105 -9.59 28.37 -7.20
C LEU A 105 -10.23 28.72 -5.83
N PRO A 106 -10.18 29.97 -5.32
CA PRO A 106 -10.80 30.29 -4.03
C PRO A 106 -12.33 30.23 -4.02
N ASN A 107 -12.99 30.09 -5.18
CA ASN A 107 -14.43 29.86 -5.23
C ASN A 107 -14.78 28.37 -5.06
N GLU A 108 -13.87 27.48 -5.43
CA GLU A 108 -14.04 26.02 -5.35
C GLU A 108 -13.44 25.45 -4.05
N PHE A 109 -12.34 26.02 -3.56
CA PHE A 109 -11.62 25.56 -2.37
C PHE A 109 -11.61 26.63 -1.27
N GLY A 110 -11.86 26.20 -0.03
CA GLY A 110 -11.91 27.10 1.12
C GLY A 110 -10.58 27.77 1.47
N GLU A 111 -9.45 27.07 1.24
CA GLU A 111 -8.11 27.62 1.49
C GLU A 111 -7.20 27.41 0.26
N VAL A 112 -6.70 28.52 -0.28
CA VAL A 112 -5.79 28.54 -1.43
C VAL A 112 -4.60 29.44 -1.11
N SER A 113 -3.39 28.96 -1.38
CA SER A 113 -2.17 29.75 -1.19
C SER A 113 -1.19 29.57 -2.35
N ILE A 114 -0.46 30.66 -2.63
CA ILE A 114 0.50 30.75 -3.72
C ILE A 114 1.83 31.21 -3.13
N ASP A 115 2.86 30.36 -3.24
CA ASP A 115 4.22 30.71 -2.88
C ASP A 115 5.10 30.85 -4.13
N LEU A 116 5.28 32.10 -4.57
CA LEU A 116 6.12 32.44 -5.71
C LEU A 116 7.62 32.18 -5.47
N ARG A 117 8.07 32.12 -4.22
CA ARG A 117 9.50 31.91 -3.92
C ARG A 117 9.89 30.46 -4.11
N HIS A 118 9.01 29.56 -3.70
CA HIS A 118 9.22 28.11 -3.80
C HIS A 118 8.56 27.50 -5.04
N GLY A 119 7.77 28.27 -5.80
CA GLY A 119 7.11 27.78 -7.01
C GLY A 119 5.93 26.86 -6.71
N ILE A 120 5.18 27.14 -5.65
CA ILE A 120 4.17 26.23 -5.09
C ILE A 120 2.77 26.84 -5.16
N LEU A 121 1.80 26.04 -5.63
CA LEU A 121 0.37 26.29 -5.58
C LEU A 121 -0.26 25.26 -4.67
N ARG A 122 -0.96 25.72 -3.63
CA ARG A 122 -1.46 24.86 -2.57
C ARG A 122 -2.96 25.07 -2.39
N VAL A 123 -3.73 23.99 -2.33
CA VAL A 123 -5.15 24.01 -1.99
C VAL A 123 -5.44 22.99 -0.90
N VAL A 124 -6.37 23.33 -0.02
CA VAL A 124 -6.85 22.40 1.03
C VAL A 124 -8.21 21.86 0.62
N THR A 125 -8.37 20.53 0.71
CA THR A 125 -9.64 19.87 0.47
C THR A 125 -10.59 20.05 1.65
N ASP A 126 -11.88 19.85 1.39
CA ASP A 126 -12.83 19.58 2.47
C ASP A 126 -12.52 18.22 3.14
N GLU A 127 -13.23 17.94 4.22
CA GLU A 127 -13.09 16.70 4.98
C GLU A 127 -13.47 15.49 4.12
N ILE A 128 -12.55 14.54 4.00
CA ILE A 128 -12.69 13.35 3.16
C ILE A 128 -13.21 12.20 4.01
N THR A 129 -14.29 11.57 3.53
CA THR A 129 -14.89 10.38 4.15
C THR A 129 -15.02 9.27 3.11
N LEU A 130 -14.53 8.07 3.43
CA LEU A 130 -14.62 6.87 2.59
C LEU A 130 -15.28 5.74 3.38
N GLU A 131 -16.39 5.18 2.89
CA GLU A 131 -17.13 4.07 3.54
C GLU A 131 -17.32 4.28 5.07
N ASP A 132 -17.80 5.46 5.47
CA ASP A 132 -17.99 5.89 6.87
C ASP A 132 -16.71 6.10 7.70
N ILE A 133 -15.53 6.01 7.09
CA ILE A 133 -14.24 6.33 7.72
C ILE A 133 -13.87 7.78 7.41
N THR A 134 -13.65 8.56 8.47
CA THR A 134 -13.21 9.96 8.35
C THR A 134 -11.70 10.03 8.27
N LEU A 135 -11.18 10.43 7.11
CA LEU A 135 -9.73 10.52 6.83
C LEU A 135 -9.17 11.93 7.02
N GLY A 136 -10.05 12.90 7.28
CA GLY A 136 -9.67 14.28 7.54
C GLY A 136 -9.45 15.09 6.25
N ARG A 137 -8.79 16.24 6.40
CA ARG A 137 -8.51 17.15 5.29
C ARG A 137 -7.11 16.93 4.75
N PHE A 138 -6.99 17.11 3.44
CA PHE A 138 -5.74 16.95 2.72
C PHE A 138 -5.32 18.25 2.06
N ASP A 139 -4.03 18.38 1.92
CA ASP A 139 -3.35 19.51 1.34
C ASP A 139 -2.70 19.07 0.03
N ILE A 140 -3.15 19.63 -1.08
CA ILE A 140 -2.64 19.29 -2.41
C ILE A 140 -1.67 20.40 -2.83
N VAL A 141 -0.40 20.03 -3.00
CA VAL A 141 0.72 20.93 -3.24
C VAL A 141 1.26 20.68 -4.64
N TYR A 142 1.00 21.59 -5.58
CA TYR A 142 1.57 21.57 -6.92
C TYR A 142 2.84 22.42 -6.97
N ASN A 143 3.95 21.84 -7.42
CA ASN A 143 5.23 22.51 -7.59
C ASN A 143 5.59 22.62 -9.09
N TRP A 144 5.45 23.82 -9.64
CA TRP A 144 5.77 24.08 -11.06
C TRP A 144 7.25 24.34 -11.33
N THR A 145 8.09 24.29 -10.30
CA THR A 145 9.55 24.44 -10.39
C THR A 145 10.30 23.13 -10.14
N SER A 146 9.59 22.02 -9.91
CA SER A 146 10.20 20.72 -9.66
C SER A 146 10.92 20.21 -10.91
N GLU A 147 12.23 19.94 -10.78
CA GLU A 147 13.04 19.27 -11.80
C GLU A 147 13.16 17.76 -11.52
N CYS A 148 12.54 17.26 -10.44
CA CYS A 148 12.69 15.86 -10.03
C CYS A 148 11.88 14.90 -10.91
N PRO A 149 12.40 13.69 -11.18
CA PRO A 149 11.63 12.62 -11.80
C PRO A 149 10.51 12.17 -10.83
N GLY A 150 9.28 12.56 -11.11
CA GLY A 150 8.09 12.28 -10.29
C GLY A 150 6.89 13.15 -10.70
N PRO A 151 5.71 12.95 -10.11
CA PRO A 151 4.58 13.85 -10.31
C PRO A 151 4.95 15.25 -9.79
N SER A 152 4.55 16.30 -10.50
CA SER A 152 4.81 17.70 -10.11
C SER A 152 3.99 18.15 -8.90
N TYR A 153 3.40 17.24 -8.14
CA TYR A 153 2.57 17.55 -6.99
C TYR A 153 2.66 16.47 -5.90
N ASP A 154 2.44 16.91 -4.67
CA ASP A 154 2.42 16.09 -3.46
C ASP A 154 1.10 16.31 -2.70
N ILE A 155 0.73 15.33 -1.88
CA ILE A 155 -0.44 15.40 -1.00
C ILE A 155 -0.01 15.19 0.45
N HIS A 156 -0.43 16.08 1.34
CA HIS A 156 -0.16 16.00 2.77
C HIS A 156 -1.46 15.94 3.58
N ALA A 157 -1.56 15.00 4.52
CA ALA A 157 -2.66 14.98 5.46
C ALA A 157 -2.48 16.09 6.51
N LEU A 158 -3.46 16.98 6.66
CA LEU A 158 -3.45 18.03 7.68
C LEU A 158 -3.89 17.49 9.04
N ASP A 159 -4.88 16.60 9.01
CA ASP A 159 -5.47 15.95 10.16
C ASP A 159 -5.26 14.42 10.01
N PRO A 160 -4.03 13.90 10.21
CA PRO A 160 -3.69 12.52 9.86
C PRO A 160 -4.47 11.50 10.69
N ALA A 161 -5.19 10.61 10.01
CA ALA A 161 -5.86 9.44 10.57
C ALA A 161 -5.16 8.15 10.11
N PRO A 162 -3.98 7.82 10.69
CA PRO A 162 -3.17 6.70 10.22
C PRO A 162 -3.89 5.35 10.40
N SER A 163 -3.58 4.39 9.53
CA SER A 163 -4.04 3.00 9.67
C SER A 163 -3.49 2.35 10.94
N ASN A 164 -4.30 1.50 11.59
CA ASN A 164 -3.87 0.67 12.73
C ASN A 164 -2.81 -0.38 12.33
N ALA A 165 -2.85 -0.88 11.10
CA ALA A 165 -1.90 -1.87 10.61
C ALA A 165 -0.53 -1.26 10.30
N ASN A 166 -0.49 0.01 9.87
CA ASN A 166 0.75 0.73 9.64
C ASN A 166 0.54 2.26 9.71
N SER A 167 1.24 2.90 10.65
CA SER A 167 1.19 4.35 10.89
C SER A 167 1.71 5.21 9.74
N ASP A 168 2.43 4.61 8.79
CA ASP A 168 2.99 5.29 7.63
C ASP A 168 1.92 5.61 6.56
N PHE A 169 0.74 4.99 6.63
CA PHE A 169 -0.35 5.21 5.69
C PHE A 169 -1.46 6.04 6.31
N VAL A 170 -1.67 7.23 5.74
CA VAL A 170 -2.71 8.20 6.14
C VAL A 170 -3.91 8.23 5.17
N HIS A 171 -3.80 7.56 4.02
CA HIS A 171 -4.89 7.33 3.08
C HIS A 171 -4.66 6.04 2.25
N PRO A 172 -5.70 5.25 1.90
CA PRO A 172 -5.57 4.00 1.14
C PRO A 172 -4.78 4.09 -0.18
N HIS A 173 -4.83 5.27 -0.82
CA HIS A 173 -4.15 5.55 -2.09
C HIS A 173 -2.93 6.47 -1.97
N ILE A 174 -2.47 6.83 -0.75
CA ILE A 174 -1.31 7.71 -0.58
C ILE A 174 -0.17 6.96 0.08
N SER A 175 1.02 6.99 -0.54
CA SER A 175 2.27 6.48 0.02
C SER A 175 3.34 7.55 -0.12
N ASP A 176 4.02 7.91 0.97
CA ASP A 176 5.07 8.95 0.99
C ASP A 176 4.63 10.32 0.39
N GLY A 177 3.34 10.66 0.47
CA GLY A 177 2.77 11.88 -0.11
C GLY A 177 2.42 11.80 -1.60
N ILE A 178 2.63 10.65 -2.25
CA ILE A 178 2.29 10.42 -3.65
C ILE A 178 0.95 9.70 -3.75
N LEU A 179 0.06 10.21 -4.59
CA LEU A 179 -1.24 9.60 -4.89
C LEU A 179 -1.10 8.46 -5.91
N CYS A 180 -1.76 7.34 -5.64
CA CYS A 180 -2.06 6.35 -6.67
C CYS A 180 -3.17 6.90 -7.59
N GLU A 181 -2.77 7.50 -8.70
CA GLU A 181 -3.69 8.18 -9.61
C GLU A 181 -4.62 7.23 -10.37
N GLY A 182 -4.26 5.94 -10.52
CA GLY A 182 -5.08 4.93 -11.20
C GLY A 182 -5.58 5.41 -12.57
N GLU A 183 -6.91 5.43 -12.75
CA GLU A 183 -7.56 5.91 -13.98
C GLU A 183 -7.52 7.45 -14.13
N ALA A 184 -7.37 8.18 -13.03
CA ALA A 184 -7.37 9.65 -13.00
C ALA A 184 -6.09 10.27 -13.57
N LYS A 185 -4.99 9.50 -13.65
CA LYS A 185 -3.68 9.96 -14.17
C LYS A 185 -3.78 10.70 -15.49
N SER A 186 -4.47 10.10 -16.47
CA SER A 186 -4.61 10.69 -17.81
C SER A 186 -5.36 12.03 -17.81
N GLY A 187 -6.31 12.20 -16.89
CA GLY A 187 -7.05 13.45 -16.68
C GLY A 187 -6.19 14.51 -15.99
N ILE A 188 -5.42 14.11 -14.98
CA ILE A 188 -4.47 14.96 -14.23
C ILE A 188 -3.41 15.53 -15.18
N GLU A 189 -2.75 14.67 -15.96
CA GLU A 189 -1.74 15.08 -16.93
C GLU A 189 -2.31 16.03 -17.99
N ALA A 190 -3.50 15.73 -18.52
CA ALA A 190 -4.16 16.57 -19.51
C ALA A 190 -4.58 17.94 -18.95
N ALA A 191 -5.05 17.99 -17.70
CA ALA A 191 -5.41 19.24 -17.03
C ALA A 191 -4.17 20.12 -16.80
N LEU A 192 -3.09 19.53 -16.28
CA LEU A 192 -1.81 20.22 -16.07
C LEU A 192 -1.21 20.73 -17.38
N ALA A 193 -1.15 19.88 -18.42
CA ALA A 193 -0.60 20.27 -19.72
C ALA A 193 -1.37 21.41 -20.39
N GLN A 194 -2.67 21.52 -20.13
CA GLN A 194 -3.54 22.58 -20.67
C GLN A 194 -3.66 23.78 -19.73
N GLY A 195 -3.05 23.74 -18.54
CA GLY A 195 -3.15 24.80 -17.55
C GLY A 195 -4.51 24.94 -16.88
N ARG A 196 -5.35 23.89 -16.93
CA ARG A 196 -6.68 23.83 -16.30
C ARG A 196 -6.53 23.43 -14.82
N PHE A 197 -6.08 24.36 -13.99
CA PHE A 197 -5.75 24.06 -12.59
C PHE A 197 -6.96 23.72 -11.74
N CYS A 198 -8.14 24.31 -11.99
CA CYS A 198 -9.34 23.93 -11.26
C CYS A 198 -9.68 22.46 -11.50
N ASP A 199 -9.68 22.05 -12.78
CA ASP A 199 -9.92 20.66 -13.16
C ASP A 199 -8.89 19.72 -12.52
N PHE A 200 -7.61 20.09 -12.52
CA PHE A 200 -6.56 19.31 -11.88
C PHE A 200 -6.86 19.06 -10.39
N PHE A 201 -7.09 20.10 -9.60
CA PHE A 201 -7.34 19.95 -8.16
C PHE A 201 -8.65 19.20 -7.88
N LEU A 202 -9.68 19.42 -8.70
CA LEU A 202 -10.95 18.69 -8.58
C LEU A 202 -10.79 17.21 -8.90
N ILE A 203 -10.02 16.84 -9.92
CA ILE A 203 -9.75 15.43 -10.25
C ILE A 203 -8.99 14.77 -9.10
N VAL A 204 -7.97 15.42 -8.54
CA VAL A 204 -7.20 14.89 -7.40
C VAL A 204 -8.12 14.74 -6.17
N ALA A 205 -8.89 15.76 -5.82
CA ALA A 205 -9.82 15.72 -4.70
C ALA A 205 -10.90 14.63 -4.87
N ASN A 206 -11.44 14.45 -6.08
CA ASN A 206 -12.39 13.39 -6.36
C ASN A 206 -11.75 12.00 -6.28
N THR A 207 -10.48 11.87 -6.69
CA THR A 207 -9.73 10.62 -6.58
C THR A 207 -9.52 10.24 -5.12
N LEU A 208 -9.24 11.21 -4.24
CA LEU A 208 -9.19 10.98 -2.79
C LEU A 208 -10.56 10.61 -2.21
N ASN A 209 -11.66 11.10 -2.78
CA ASN A 209 -13.03 10.77 -2.34
C ASN A 209 -13.60 9.49 -2.98
N THR A 210 -12.86 8.81 -3.85
CA THR A 210 -13.34 7.59 -4.52
C THR A 210 -12.50 6.40 -4.08
N TYR A 211 -13.10 5.48 -3.33
CA TYR A 211 -12.44 4.25 -2.93
C TYR A 211 -12.53 3.20 -4.04
N ASN A 212 -11.39 2.60 -4.39
CA ASN A 212 -11.32 1.40 -5.22
C ASN A 212 -10.38 0.39 -4.57
N ASP A 213 -10.91 -0.76 -4.16
CA ASP A 213 -10.15 -1.79 -3.45
C ASP A 213 -9.04 -2.42 -4.31
N ASP A 214 -9.26 -2.55 -5.62
CA ASP A 214 -8.31 -3.10 -6.59
C ASP A 214 -7.04 -2.23 -6.76
N SER A 215 -7.06 -0.96 -6.36
CA SER A 215 -5.93 -0.02 -6.48
C SER A 215 -5.45 0.57 -5.16
N ALA A 216 -5.93 0.07 -4.02
CA ALA A 216 -5.53 0.54 -2.70
C ALA A 216 -4.15 -0.04 -2.31
N TYR A 217 -3.27 0.80 -1.78
CA TYR A 217 -2.01 0.35 -1.17
C TYR A 217 -2.25 -0.39 0.15
N VAL A 218 -3.28 0.03 0.89
CA VAL A 218 -3.81 -0.61 2.10
C VAL A 218 -5.33 -0.57 1.99
N THR A 219 -5.98 -1.72 2.09
CA THR A 219 -7.45 -1.82 1.98
C THR A 219 -8.11 -1.22 3.22
N LEU A 220 -9.35 -0.72 3.11
CA LEU A 220 -10.06 -0.16 4.28
C LEU A 220 -10.25 -1.18 5.42
N LYS A 221 -10.26 -2.49 5.10
CA LYS A 221 -10.31 -3.58 6.10
C LYS A 221 -9.04 -3.64 6.97
N GLU A 222 -7.91 -3.20 6.44
CA GLU A 222 -6.62 -3.10 7.13
C GLU A 222 -6.47 -1.75 7.87
N TRP A 223 -7.42 -0.82 7.71
CA TRP A 223 -7.37 0.49 8.36
C TRP A 223 -7.65 0.41 9.87
N TYR A 224 -8.55 -0.49 10.27
CA TYR A 224 -8.88 -0.76 11.67
C TYR A 224 -8.69 -2.22 12.10
N GLY A 225 -8.41 -3.13 11.17
CA GLY A 225 -8.17 -4.53 11.50
C GLY A 225 -6.87 -4.74 12.27
N THR A 226 -6.89 -5.67 13.22
CA THR A 226 -5.70 -6.09 13.95
C THR A 226 -4.93 -7.10 13.08
N PRO A 227 -3.63 -6.88 12.78
CA PRO A 227 -2.87 -7.79 11.94
C PRO A 227 -2.63 -9.13 12.64
N CYS A 228 -2.93 -10.23 11.96
CA CYS A 228 -2.55 -11.57 12.42
C CYS A 228 -1.02 -11.67 12.48
N LEU A 229 -0.47 -12.05 13.64
CA LEU A 229 0.98 -12.11 13.85
C LEU A 229 1.71 -13.18 13.02
N ASP A 230 0.97 -14.12 12.42
CA ASP A 230 1.55 -15.21 11.63
C ASP A 230 1.49 -14.93 10.11
N CYS A 231 0.30 -14.66 9.56
CA CYS A 231 0.15 -14.37 8.12
C CYS A 231 0.28 -12.89 7.75
N GLY A 232 0.18 -11.97 8.71
CA GLY A 232 0.17 -10.52 8.48
C GLY A 232 -1.11 -9.98 7.84
N THR A 233 -2.13 -10.82 7.64
CA THR A 233 -3.44 -10.36 7.15
C THR A 233 -4.16 -9.61 8.26
N SER A 234 -4.66 -8.41 7.97
CA SER A 234 -5.52 -7.71 8.92
C SER A 234 -6.89 -8.35 8.97
N CYS A 235 -7.31 -8.63 10.20
CA CYS A 235 -8.58 -9.26 10.50
C CYS A 235 -9.39 -8.30 11.38
N SER A 236 -10.72 -8.38 11.29
CA SER A 236 -11.54 -7.72 12.30
C SER A 236 -11.32 -8.39 13.66
N ASP A 237 -11.60 -7.70 14.76
CA ASP A 237 -11.46 -8.29 16.10
C ASP A 237 -12.34 -9.55 16.27
N ASP A 238 -13.46 -9.64 15.54
CA ASP A 238 -14.34 -10.82 15.53
C ASP A 238 -13.75 -12.01 14.75
N ASP A 239 -12.85 -11.75 13.80
CA ASP A 239 -12.16 -12.77 12.99
C ASP A 239 -10.84 -13.26 13.63
N LEU A 240 -10.51 -12.71 14.81
CA LEU A 240 -9.32 -13.06 15.58
C LEU A 240 -9.67 -14.04 16.70
N THR A 241 -8.79 -15.01 16.88
CA THR A 241 -8.83 -15.97 17.98
C THR A 241 -7.54 -15.87 18.78
N LEU A 242 -7.67 -15.85 20.10
CA LEU A 242 -6.51 -15.88 21.00
C LEU A 242 -5.91 -17.28 21.04
N CYS A 243 -4.60 -17.37 20.86
CA CYS A 243 -3.88 -18.62 21.04
C CYS A 243 -3.87 -19.00 22.52
N SER A 244 -4.31 -20.22 22.85
CA SER A 244 -4.34 -20.68 24.26
C SER A 244 -2.95 -20.91 24.86
N GLY A 245 -1.89 -20.92 24.03
CA GLY A 245 -0.51 -21.13 24.46
C GLY A 245 0.32 -19.85 24.66
N CYS A 246 0.11 -18.82 23.82
CA CYS A 246 0.86 -17.56 23.91
C CYS A 246 0.00 -16.33 24.16
N GLU A 247 -1.32 -16.49 24.23
CA GLU A 247 -2.32 -15.44 24.46
C GLU A 247 -2.36 -14.33 23.39
N ASP A 248 -1.62 -14.49 22.30
CA ASP A 248 -1.60 -13.53 21.20
C ASP A 248 -2.76 -13.78 20.20
N PRO A 249 -3.24 -12.74 19.48
CA PRO A 249 -4.31 -12.86 18.50
C PRO A 249 -3.84 -13.33 17.12
N TYR A 250 -4.58 -14.29 16.55
CA TYR A 250 -4.33 -14.84 15.22
C TYR A 250 -5.64 -15.04 14.44
N CYS A 251 -5.57 -15.04 13.11
CA CYS A 251 -6.74 -15.32 12.27
C CYS A 251 -7.11 -16.80 12.29
N HIS A 252 -8.38 -17.12 12.00
CA HIS A 252 -8.88 -18.50 11.93
C HIS A 252 -8.14 -19.42 10.93
N GLN A 253 -7.40 -18.86 9.97
CA GLN A 253 -6.60 -19.66 9.02
C GLN A 253 -5.20 -20.01 9.54
N CYS A 254 -4.69 -19.26 10.53
CA CYS A 254 -3.40 -19.46 11.17
C CYS A 254 -3.51 -20.19 12.52
N CYS A 255 -4.74 -20.31 13.04
CA CYS A 255 -5.06 -21.15 14.18
C CYS A 255 -5.55 -22.53 13.73
N ASP A 256 -5.17 -23.56 14.48
CA ASP A 256 -5.75 -24.89 14.40
C ASP A 256 -5.99 -25.43 15.81
N CYS A 257 -6.78 -26.50 15.93
CA CYS A 257 -7.17 -27.06 17.23
C CYS A 257 -6.30 -28.25 17.61
N CYS A 258 -5.85 -28.28 18.87
CA CYS A 258 -5.23 -29.49 19.43
C CYS A 258 -6.22 -30.66 19.37
N ARG A 259 -5.79 -31.80 18.82
CA ARG A 259 -6.68 -32.96 18.65
C ARG A 259 -7.17 -33.57 19.98
N ASN A 260 -6.51 -33.25 21.09
CA ASN A 260 -6.83 -33.80 22.41
C ASN A 260 -7.66 -32.81 23.25
N CYS A 261 -7.11 -31.64 23.57
CA CYS A 261 -7.80 -30.64 24.39
C CYS A 261 -8.74 -29.71 23.61
N HIS A 262 -8.68 -29.70 22.27
CA HIS A 262 -9.47 -28.85 21.38
C HIS A 262 -9.20 -27.35 21.50
N ASP A 263 -8.14 -26.96 22.23
CA ASP A 263 -7.72 -25.57 22.33
C ASP A 263 -7.21 -25.05 20.99
N SER A 264 -7.57 -23.80 20.67
CA SER A 264 -7.12 -23.10 19.46
C SER A 264 -5.72 -22.54 19.69
N LEU A 265 -4.80 -22.90 18.79
CA LEU A 265 -3.37 -22.63 18.92
C LEU A 265 -2.81 -22.13 17.60
N CYS A 266 -1.85 -21.21 17.65
CA CYS A 266 -1.12 -20.77 16.47
C CYS A 266 -0.15 -21.86 15.98
N GLY A 267 0.29 -21.74 14.72
CA GLY A 267 1.25 -22.68 14.12
C GLY A 267 2.59 -22.83 14.86
N SER A 268 2.95 -21.89 15.75
CA SER A 268 4.16 -21.99 16.59
C SER A 268 3.94 -22.75 17.91
N CYS A 269 2.72 -22.73 18.44
CA CYS A 269 2.35 -23.43 19.67
C CYS A 269 1.85 -24.86 19.40
N LEU A 270 1.47 -25.13 18.15
CA LEU A 270 1.05 -26.44 17.67
C LEU A 270 2.27 -27.28 17.25
N GLN A 271 2.30 -28.53 17.66
CA GLN A 271 3.30 -29.51 17.30
C GLN A 271 2.61 -30.78 16.78
N SER A 272 3.30 -31.56 15.95
CA SER A 272 2.75 -32.81 15.43
C SER A 272 3.30 -34.00 16.21
N CYS A 273 2.44 -34.97 16.48
CA CYS A 273 2.89 -36.28 16.99
C CYS A 273 3.75 -36.97 15.92
N GLU A 274 4.91 -37.50 16.30
CA GLU A 274 5.84 -38.15 15.37
C GLU A 274 5.27 -39.43 14.73
N GLU A 275 4.28 -40.07 15.35
CA GLU A 275 3.69 -41.30 14.84
C GLU A 275 2.45 -41.06 13.96
N CYS A 276 1.46 -40.34 14.48
CA CYS A 276 0.19 -40.12 13.78
C CYS A 276 0.12 -38.79 13.00
N SER A 277 1.16 -37.95 13.10
CA SER A 277 1.26 -36.64 12.43
C SER A 277 0.10 -35.67 12.74
N THR A 278 -0.73 -35.95 13.74
CA THR A 278 -1.84 -35.07 14.12
C THR A 278 -1.35 -33.91 14.99
N PRO A 279 -2.00 -32.74 14.89
CA PRO A 279 -1.62 -31.56 15.66
C PRO A 279 -2.05 -31.65 17.13
N HIS A 280 -1.12 -31.30 18.02
CA HIS A 280 -1.28 -31.27 19.47
C HIS A 280 -0.60 -30.03 20.08
N CYS A 281 -1.08 -29.60 21.25
CA CYS A 281 -0.35 -28.62 22.06
C CYS A 281 0.82 -29.29 22.79
N ARG A 282 1.77 -28.48 23.25
CA ARG A 282 2.93 -28.95 24.06
C ARG A 282 2.49 -29.72 25.31
N ASP A 283 1.39 -29.33 25.95
CA ASP A 283 0.90 -29.98 27.16
C ASP A 283 0.23 -31.34 26.89
N CYS A 284 -0.19 -31.59 25.64
CA CYS A 284 -0.79 -32.85 25.21
C CYS A 284 0.23 -33.82 24.58
N LEU A 285 1.47 -33.37 24.40
CA LEU A 285 2.58 -34.21 23.95
C LEU A 285 3.41 -34.65 25.15
N ASN A 286 3.88 -35.89 25.08
CA ASN A 286 4.79 -36.47 26.04
C ASN A 286 5.98 -37.07 25.28
N THR A 287 7.15 -37.03 25.89
CA THR A 287 8.36 -37.60 25.31
C THR A 287 8.46 -39.09 25.59
N CYS A 288 8.82 -39.89 24.58
CA CYS A 288 9.18 -41.29 24.78
C CYS A 288 10.46 -41.42 25.62
N ASN A 289 10.46 -42.34 26.59
CA ASN A 289 11.57 -42.53 27.53
C ASN A 289 12.89 -42.99 26.91
N GLU A 290 12.85 -43.60 25.71
CA GLU A 290 14.05 -44.09 25.00
C GLU A 290 14.51 -43.12 23.92
N CYS A 291 13.63 -42.75 22.99
CA CYS A 291 14.01 -41.95 21.82
C CYS A 291 13.87 -40.43 22.02
N ASN A 292 13.28 -39.97 23.13
CA ASN A 292 13.03 -38.55 23.45
C ASN A 292 12.25 -37.77 22.37
N HIS A 293 11.54 -38.47 21.48
CA HIS A 293 10.63 -37.86 20.52
C HIS A 293 9.25 -37.59 21.15
N ASP A 294 8.52 -36.63 20.59
CA ASP A 294 7.22 -36.17 21.10
C ASP A 294 6.05 -36.98 20.51
N PHE A 295 5.24 -37.55 21.39
CA PHE A 295 4.09 -38.38 21.03
C PHE A 295 2.84 -37.96 21.80
N CYS A 296 1.67 -38.15 21.21
CA CYS A 296 0.41 -37.98 21.93
C CYS A 296 0.17 -39.16 22.88
N SER A 297 -0.70 -38.95 23.87
CA SER A 297 -1.06 -39.99 24.85
C SER A 297 -1.62 -41.28 24.23
N ASN A 298 -2.15 -41.21 23.01
CA ASN A 298 -2.70 -42.39 22.32
C ASN A 298 -1.63 -43.19 21.58
N CYS A 299 -0.47 -42.60 21.28
CA CYS A 299 0.67 -43.25 20.63
C CYS A 299 1.75 -43.69 21.63
N LEU A 300 1.55 -43.44 22.92
CA LEU A 300 2.42 -43.94 23.98
C LEU A 300 1.76 -45.08 24.74
N THR A 301 2.49 -46.18 24.88
CA THR A 301 2.15 -47.30 25.77
C THR A 301 3.19 -47.36 26.87
N ASP A 302 2.76 -47.18 28.13
CA ASP A 302 3.63 -47.16 29.32
C ASP A 302 4.85 -46.21 29.22
N GLY A 303 4.71 -45.10 28.47
CA GLY A 303 5.78 -44.10 28.28
C GLY A 303 6.75 -44.42 27.14
N TYR A 304 6.45 -45.43 26.32
CA TYR A 304 7.23 -45.82 25.14
C TYR A 304 6.37 -45.70 23.88
N CYS A 305 6.96 -45.27 22.76
CA CYS A 305 6.30 -45.35 21.46
C CYS A 305 6.27 -46.79 20.96
N GLU A 306 5.42 -47.09 19.97
CA GLU A 306 5.25 -48.46 19.43
C GLU A 306 6.60 -49.11 19.07
N ALA A 307 7.47 -48.39 18.37
CA ALA A 307 8.79 -48.88 17.97
C ALA A 307 9.72 -49.22 19.16
N CYS A 308 9.65 -48.45 20.25
CA CYS A 308 10.47 -48.66 21.45
C CYS A 308 9.84 -49.63 22.45
N TYR A 309 8.54 -49.89 22.34
CA TYR A 309 7.83 -50.85 23.18
C TYR A 309 7.97 -52.28 22.66
N GLU A 310 8.08 -52.46 21.34
CA GLU A 310 8.32 -53.76 20.70
C GLU A 310 9.78 -54.23 20.72
N THR A 311 10.68 -53.51 21.40
CA THR A 311 12.12 -53.83 21.54
C THR A 311 12.47 -54.41 22.90
#